data_AF-A0A9P6MIG4-F1
#
_entry.id   AF-A0A9P6MIG4-F1
#
_cell.length_a   1.000
_cell.length_b   1.000
_cell.length_c   1.000
_cell.angle_alpha   90.00
_cell.angle_beta   90.00
_cell.angle_gamma   90.00
#
_symmetry.space_group_name_H-M   'P 1'
#
loop_
_entity.id
_entity.type
_entity.pdbx_description
1 polymer ?
#
loop_
_entity_poly.entity_id
_entity_poly.type
_entity_poly.pdbx_seq_one_letter_code
_entity_poly.pdbx_strand_id
1 'polypeptide(L)'
;MGNNPIATLQTNVMHTFDEVAKNPNFSFIGNTSVGTLINIPEARKADLEISDLRPHYDAVLLAYGAHEDRLIGVPNEQSLKGVMPARSFVGFYNGLPSEQNLEIDLSLSDTAVVIGQGNVALDVARILLTPFEELKKTDMTEKMIKILEKS
;
A
#
# COMPACT_ATOMS: atom_id res chain seq x y z
N MET A 1 16.20 -15.79 15.22
CA MET A 1 15.20 -15.14 14.35
C MET A 1 15.91 -14.80 13.05
N GLY A 2 15.57 -15.50 11.97
CA GLY A 2 16.30 -15.40 10.71
C GLY A 2 15.97 -14.10 9.99
N ASN A 3 16.99 -13.32 9.65
CA ASN A 3 16.86 -12.18 8.75
C ASN A 3 16.36 -12.68 7.39
N ASN A 4 15.13 -12.32 7.03
CA ASN A 4 14.58 -12.56 5.70
C ASN A 4 14.78 -11.29 4.85
N PRO A 5 15.69 -11.28 3.85
CA PRO A 5 16.16 -10.08 3.15
C PRO A 5 15.09 -9.39 2.28
N ILE A 6 13.93 -10.01 2.08
CA ILE A 6 12.87 -9.50 1.20
C ILE A 6 12.18 -8.25 1.79
N ALA A 7 12.17 -8.09 3.13
CA ALA A 7 11.51 -6.98 3.83
C ALA A 7 12.48 -6.06 4.62
N THR A 8 13.76 -6.43 4.78
CA THR A 8 14.64 -5.80 5.79
C THR A 8 15.19 -4.42 5.41
N LEU A 9 15.12 -4.01 4.13
CA LEU A 9 15.70 -2.73 3.71
C LEU A 9 14.80 -1.51 3.95
N GLN A 10 13.49 -1.69 4.10
CA GLN A 10 12.55 -0.56 4.27
C GLN A 10 12.18 -0.27 5.74
N THR A 11 12.26 -1.26 6.61
CA THR A 11 11.87 -1.15 8.03
C THR A 11 12.91 -0.44 8.91
N ASN A 12 14.17 -0.33 8.48
CA ASN A 12 15.22 0.32 9.29
C ASN A 12 14.98 1.82 9.52
N VAL A 13 14.25 2.49 8.62
CA VAL A 13 13.94 3.93 8.78
C VAL A 13 12.92 4.16 9.91
N MET A 14 12.15 3.13 10.29
CA MET A 14 11.17 3.24 11.38
C MET A 14 11.83 3.63 12.71
N HIS A 15 13.02 3.10 13.01
CA HIS A 15 13.76 3.48 14.21
C HIS A 15 14.05 4.98 14.27
N THR A 16 14.40 5.59 13.14
CA THR A 16 14.62 7.04 13.08
C THR A 16 13.33 7.81 13.34
N PHE A 17 12.21 7.35 12.81
CA PHE A 17 10.90 7.97 13.09
C PHE A 17 10.48 7.81 14.55
N ASP A 18 10.73 6.65 15.16
CA ASP A 18 10.46 6.41 16.58
C ASP A 18 11.30 7.34 17.48
N GLU A 19 12.56 7.59 17.13
CA GLU A 19 13.40 8.54 17.87
C GLU A 19 12.89 9.98 17.75
N VAL A 20 12.48 10.41 16.55
CA VAL A 20 11.85 11.73 16.36
C VAL A 20 10.56 11.84 17.16
N ALA A 21 9.76 10.78 17.20
CA ALA A 21 8.48 10.75 17.91
C ALA A 21 8.61 10.89 19.44
N LYS A 22 9.80 10.64 20.01
CA LYS A 22 10.08 10.84 21.44
C LYS A 22 10.33 12.30 21.81
N ASN A 23 10.49 13.20 20.84
CA ASN A 23 10.75 14.60 21.11
C ASN A 23 9.53 15.25 21.81
N PRO A 24 9.69 15.97 22.94
CA PRO A 24 8.57 16.63 23.62
C PRO A 24 7.87 17.70 22.77
N ASN A 25 8.52 18.18 21.71
CA ASN A 25 7.94 19.13 20.75
C ASN A 25 7.26 18.45 19.55
N PHE A 26 7.13 17.12 19.58
CA PHE A 26 6.46 16.35 18.54
C PHE A 26 5.17 15.73 19.08
N SER A 27 4.10 15.86 18.30
CA SER A 27 2.80 15.23 18.57
C SER A 27 2.34 14.47 17.34
N PHE A 28 1.91 13.23 17.52
CA PHE A 28 1.31 12.42 16.47
C PHE A 28 -0.20 12.29 16.70
N ILE A 29 -0.99 12.62 15.66
CA ILE A 29 -2.44 12.46 15.65
C ILE A 29 -2.79 11.56 14.46
N GLY A 30 -2.99 10.27 14.74
CA GLY A 30 -3.43 9.28 13.74
C GLY A 30 -4.94 9.30 13.54
N ASN A 31 -5.41 8.59 12.50
CA ASN A 31 -6.84 8.42 12.22
C ASN A 31 -7.62 9.75 12.09
N THR A 32 -6.96 10.79 11.59
CA THR A 32 -7.55 12.11 11.34
C THR A 32 -7.27 12.49 9.89
N SER A 33 -8.32 12.62 9.11
CA SER A 33 -8.24 13.01 7.70
C SER A 33 -8.24 14.53 7.55
N VAL A 34 -7.47 15.05 6.58
CA VAL A 34 -7.37 16.49 6.28
C VAL A 34 -7.71 16.75 4.80
N GLY A 35 -8.59 17.72 4.54
CA GLY A 35 -8.99 18.17 3.20
C GLY A 35 -10.25 17.48 2.68
N THR A 36 -10.24 17.06 1.41
CA THR A 36 -11.37 16.33 0.82
C THR A 36 -10.96 14.90 0.53
N LEU A 37 -11.70 13.93 1.08
CA LEU A 37 -11.55 12.53 0.73
C LEU A 37 -12.24 12.27 -0.61
N ILE A 38 -11.46 12.34 -1.68
CA ILE A 38 -11.83 11.87 -3.02
C ILE A 38 -11.61 10.35 -3.09
N ASN A 39 -12.57 9.61 -3.66
CA ASN A 39 -12.55 8.14 -3.89
C ASN A 39 -13.08 7.22 -2.77
N ILE A 40 -14.02 7.68 -1.94
CA ILE A 40 -14.86 6.82 -1.09
C ILE A 40 -16.31 6.78 -1.61
N PRO A 41 -17.01 5.61 -1.58
CA PRO A 41 -18.34 5.44 -2.16
C PRO A 41 -19.38 6.45 -1.64
N GLU A 42 -19.25 6.84 -0.37
CA GLU A 42 -19.85 8.05 0.15
C GLU A 42 -18.74 9.09 0.37
N ALA A 43 -18.83 10.25 -0.29
CA ALA A 43 -17.96 11.38 -0.04
C ALA A 43 -18.08 11.80 1.44
N ARG A 44 -17.23 11.23 2.29
CA ARG A 44 -17.14 11.60 3.69
C ARG A 44 -16.36 12.90 3.76
N LYS A 45 -16.97 13.91 4.37
CA LYS A 45 -16.24 15.13 4.76
C LYS A 45 -15.04 14.70 5.60
N ALA A 46 -13.84 15.20 5.29
CA ALA A 46 -12.70 14.91 6.16
C ALA A 46 -12.94 15.52 7.54
N ASP A 47 -12.14 15.06 8.51
CA ASP A 47 -12.26 15.49 9.89
C ASP A 47 -11.86 16.96 10.04
N LEU A 48 -10.92 17.45 9.22
CA LEU A 48 -10.44 18.83 9.20
C LEU A 48 -10.23 19.34 7.78
N GLU A 49 -10.44 20.63 7.54
CA GLU A 49 -10.01 21.30 6.32
C GLU A 49 -8.64 21.99 6.51
N ILE A 50 -7.91 22.22 5.42
CA ILE A 50 -6.64 22.98 5.49
C ILE A 50 -6.87 24.39 6.05
N SER A 51 -8.04 24.97 5.80
CA SER A 51 -8.43 26.27 6.37
C SER A 51 -8.51 26.27 7.89
N ASP A 52 -8.82 25.13 8.50
CA ASP A 52 -8.94 25.00 9.96
C ASP A 52 -7.57 24.97 10.64
N LEU A 53 -6.53 24.53 9.92
CA LEU A 53 -5.16 24.45 10.42
C LEU A 53 -4.43 25.81 10.36
N ARG A 54 -4.65 26.60 9.30
CA ARG A 54 -3.89 27.85 9.06
C ARG A 54 -3.86 28.85 10.22
N PRO A 55 -4.93 29.06 11.01
CA PRO A 55 -4.88 30.00 12.14
C PRO A 55 -4.06 29.49 13.33
N HIS A 56 -3.79 28.19 13.40
CA HIS A 56 -3.20 27.52 14.57
C HIS A 56 -1.72 27.15 14.37
N TYR A 57 -1.20 27.25 13.15
CA TYR A 57 0.17 26.87 12.80
C TYR A 57 0.82 27.93 11.94
N ASP A 58 2.08 28.26 12.21
CA ASP A 58 2.86 29.22 11.41
C ASP A 58 3.12 28.71 9.98
N ALA A 59 3.22 27.39 9.80
CA ALA A 59 3.41 26.75 8.52
C ALA A 59 2.74 25.36 8.48
N VAL A 60 2.28 24.96 7.30
CA VAL A 60 1.68 23.64 7.04
C VAL A 60 2.43 22.97 5.90
N LEU A 61 3.03 21.81 6.18
CA LEU A 61 3.70 20.98 5.18
C LEU A 61 2.78 19.82 4.76
N LEU A 62 2.45 19.75 3.47
CA LEU A 62 1.67 18.66 2.91
C LEU A 62 2.60 17.52 2.47
N ALA A 63 2.59 16.42 3.22
CA ALA A 63 3.46 15.26 3.00
C ALA A 63 2.66 13.95 2.86
N TYR A 64 1.46 14.00 2.24
CA TYR A 64 0.53 12.87 2.15
C TYR A 64 0.84 11.89 0.99
N GLY A 65 1.89 12.13 0.21
CA GLY A 65 2.29 11.28 -0.90
C GLY A 65 1.33 11.30 -2.09
N ALA A 66 1.32 10.21 -2.87
CA ALA A 66 0.44 10.04 -4.04
C ALA A 66 -0.46 8.82 -3.82
N HIS A 67 -1.77 9.05 -3.79
CA HIS A 67 -2.76 8.01 -3.52
C HIS A 67 -3.34 7.39 -4.80
N GLU A 68 -3.38 8.13 -5.91
CA GLU A 68 -4.03 7.70 -7.14
C GLU A 68 -3.10 6.88 -8.04
N ASP A 69 -3.64 5.79 -8.59
CA ASP A 69 -2.96 4.99 -9.59
C ASP A 69 -3.10 5.61 -10.97
N ARG A 70 -2.03 5.52 -11.76
CA ARG A 70 -2.09 5.88 -13.17
C ARG A 70 -2.70 4.73 -13.95
N LEU A 71 -3.90 4.95 -14.48
CA LEU A 71 -4.55 4.02 -15.41
C LEU A 71 -3.81 3.97 -16.75
N ILE A 72 -3.92 2.83 -17.44
CA ILE A 72 -3.26 2.60 -18.73
C ILE A 72 -4.10 3.22 -19.85
N GLY A 73 -5.42 3.33 -19.66
CA GLY A 73 -6.36 3.91 -20.61
C GLY A 73 -6.78 2.94 -21.71
N VAL A 74 -6.71 1.62 -21.45
CA VAL A 74 -7.16 0.60 -22.41
C VAL A 74 -8.60 0.18 -22.14
N PRO A 75 -9.36 -0.23 -23.18
CA PRO A 75 -10.74 -0.68 -22.99
C PRO A 75 -10.84 -1.82 -21.95
N ASN A 76 -11.86 -1.72 -21.08
CA ASN A 76 -12.18 -2.72 -20.04
C ASN A 76 -11.15 -2.90 -18.92
N GLU A 77 -10.15 -2.02 -18.80
CA GLU A 77 -9.11 -2.16 -17.77
C GLU A 77 -9.63 -2.19 -16.32
N GLN A 78 -10.81 -1.60 -16.07
CA GLN A 78 -11.43 -1.56 -14.74
C GLN A 78 -12.50 -2.64 -14.53
N SER A 79 -13.02 -3.25 -15.61
CA SER A 79 -14.14 -4.20 -15.54
C SER A 79 -13.71 -5.65 -15.71
N LEU A 80 -12.49 -5.89 -16.23
CA LEU A 80 -12.00 -7.24 -16.49
C LEU A 80 -11.41 -7.87 -15.21
N LYS A 81 -11.89 -9.06 -14.84
CA LYS A 81 -11.33 -9.84 -13.74
C LYS A 81 -9.85 -10.18 -14.04
N GLY A 82 -8.98 -10.01 -13.05
CA GLY A 82 -7.54 -10.28 -13.17
C GLY A 82 -6.70 -9.08 -13.61
N VAL A 83 -7.33 -7.96 -13.98
CA VAL A 83 -6.62 -6.68 -14.19
C VAL A 83 -6.72 -5.85 -12.91
N MET A 84 -5.57 -5.41 -12.39
CA MET A 84 -5.52 -4.60 -11.18
C MET A 84 -4.27 -3.70 -11.14
N PRO A 85 -4.32 -2.55 -10.45
CA PRO A 85 -3.15 -1.72 -10.23
C PRO A 85 -2.09 -2.45 -9.41
N ALA A 86 -0.81 -2.29 -9.78
CA ALA A 86 0.30 -2.89 -9.03
C ALA A 86 0.34 -2.39 -7.57
N ARG A 87 0.03 -1.12 -7.32
CA ARG A 87 -0.05 -0.55 -5.97
C ARG A 87 -1.12 -1.24 -5.11
N SER A 88 -2.30 -1.53 -5.68
CA SER A 88 -3.35 -2.28 -4.98
C SER A 88 -2.90 -3.70 -4.61
N PHE A 89 -2.23 -4.40 -5.53
CA PHE A 89 -1.63 -5.71 -5.23
C PHE A 89 -0.59 -5.61 -4.10
N VAL A 90 0.27 -4.59 -4.12
CA VAL A 90 1.25 -4.32 -3.06
C VAL A 90 0.57 -3.98 -1.72
N GLY A 91 -0.42 -3.11 -1.75
CA GLY A 91 -1.21 -2.75 -0.58
C GLY A 91 -1.91 -3.96 0.04
N PHE A 92 -2.46 -4.85 -0.80
CA PHE A 92 -3.11 -6.07 -0.35
C PHE A 92 -2.18 -7.00 0.43
N TYR A 93 -1.00 -7.31 -0.12
CA TYR A 93 -0.09 -8.23 0.57
C TYR A 93 0.57 -7.60 1.81
N ASN A 94 0.69 -6.27 1.85
CA ASN A 94 1.18 -5.50 3.01
C ASN A 94 0.08 -5.16 4.04
N GLY A 95 -1.18 -5.53 3.79
CA GLY A 95 -2.27 -5.35 4.75
C GLY A 95 -2.90 -3.95 4.79
N LEU A 96 -2.78 -3.17 3.72
CA LEU A 96 -3.43 -1.86 3.60
C LEU A 96 -4.97 -2.02 3.72
N PRO A 97 -5.64 -1.34 4.68
CA PRO A 97 -7.07 -1.51 4.93
C PRO A 97 -7.97 -1.27 3.71
N SER A 98 -7.64 -0.28 2.87
CA SER A 98 -8.42 0.04 1.67
C SER A 98 -8.42 -1.08 0.63
N GLU A 99 -7.40 -1.96 0.64
CA GLU A 99 -7.23 -3.01 -0.36
C GLU A 99 -7.63 -4.40 0.19
N GLN A 100 -8.09 -4.53 1.45
CA GLN A 100 -8.38 -5.84 2.07
C GLN A 100 -9.41 -6.66 1.29
N ASN A 101 -10.33 -5.99 0.60
CA ASN A 101 -11.39 -6.60 -0.20
C ASN A 101 -10.96 -6.88 -1.65
N LEU A 102 -9.71 -6.59 -2.04
CA LEU A 102 -9.21 -6.94 -3.35
C LEU A 102 -9.33 -8.45 -3.58
N GLU A 103 -9.92 -8.82 -4.71
CA GLU A 103 -10.05 -10.21 -5.15
C GLU A 103 -8.89 -10.54 -6.08
N ILE A 104 -7.97 -11.38 -5.57
CA ILE A 104 -6.84 -11.90 -6.33
C ILE A 104 -7.08 -13.39 -6.53
N ASP A 105 -7.03 -13.82 -7.79
CA ASP A 105 -7.22 -15.20 -8.20
C ASP A 105 -6.06 -15.61 -9.09
N LEU A 106 -5.02 -16.18 -8.48
CA LEU A 106 -3.82 -16.65 -9.18
C LEU A 106 -4.04 -17.99 -9.91
N SER A 107 -5.21 -18.63 -9.73
CA SER A 107 -5.54 -19.89 -10.43
C SER A 107 -6.05 -19.68 -11.86
N LEU A 108 -6.29 -18.43 -12.27
CA LEU A 108 -6.83 -18.09 -13.60
C LEU A 108 -5.89 -18.44 -14.75
N SER A 109 -4.58 -18.39 -14.53
CA SER A 109 -3.56 -18.62 -15.55
C SER A 109 -2.22 -18.95 -14.90
N ASP A 110 -1.36 -19.67 -15.63
CA ASP A 110 0.05 -19.88 -15.30
C ASP A 110 0.93 -18.65 -15.57
N THR A 111 0.36 -17.60 -16.19
CA THR A 111 1.10 -16.45 -16.70
C THR A 111 0.55 -15.15 -16.11
N ALA A 112 1.40 -14.37 -15.45
CA ALA A 112 1.11 -13.01 -15.02
C ALA A 112 1.89 -12.00 -15.87
N VAL A 113 1.22 -10.91 -16.27
CA VAL A 113 1.85 -9.82 -17.03
C VAL A 113 1.90 -8.56 -16.16
N VAL A 114 3.11 -8.06 -15.92
CA VAL A 114 3.33 -6.81 -15.17
C VAL A 114 3.70 -5.70 -16.15
N ILE A 115 2.90 -4.64 -16.17
CA ILE A 115 3.11 -3.50 -17.07
C ILE A 115 3.85 -2.38 -16.32
N GLY A 116 5.10 -2.13 -16.72
CA GLY A 116 5.96 -1.11 -16.14
C GLY A 116 7.39 -1.61 -15.92
N GLN A 117 8.35 -0.69 -15.80
CA GLN A 117 9.78 -0.99 -15.60
C GLN A 117 10.35 -0.30 -14.35
N GLY A 118 9.51 -0.08 -13.35
CA GLY A 118 9.90 0.51 -12.06
C GLY A 118 10.09 -0.54 -10.96
N ASN A 119 10.57 -0.10 -9.80
CA ASN A 119 10.80 -1.00 -8.64
C ASN A 119 9.53 -1.74 -8.22
N VAL A 120 8.37 -1.08 -8.26
CA VAL A 120 7.09 -1.72 -7.92
C VAL A 120 6.77 -2.89 -8.85
N ALA A 121 7.09 -2.77 -10.15
CA ALA A 121 6.90 -3.88 -11.10
C ALA A 121 7.79 -5.08 -10.74
N LEU A 122 9.04 -4.81 -10.33
CA LEU A 122 9.96 -5.83 -9.86
C LEU A 122 9.50 -6.45 -8.53
N ASP A 123 8.93 -5.67 -7.62
CA ASP A 123 8.40 -6.17 -6.35
C ASP A 123 7.23 -7.13 -6.59
N VAL A 124 6.30 -6.78 -7.48
CA VAL A 124 5.19 -7.67 -7.88
C VAL A 124 5.75 -8.96 -8.48
N ALA A 125 6.67 -8.87 -9.46
CA ALA A 125 7.27 -10.05 -10.07
C ALA A 125 8.02 -10.91 -9.04
N ARG A 126 8.75 -10.28 -8.10
CA ARG A 126 9.46 -10.98 -7.02
C ARG A 126 8.48 -11.75 -6.15
N ILE A 127 7.37 -11.15 -5.71
CA ILE A 127 6.37 -11.83 -4.90
C ILE A 127 5.73 -13.01 -5.64
N LEU A 128 5.45 -12.87 -6.94
CA LEU A 128 4.85 -13.95 -7.74
C LEU A 128 5.81 -15.11 -8.03
N LEU A 129 7.13 -14.86 -8.04
CA LEU A 129 8.15 -15.85 -8.42
C LEU A 129 8.96 -16.41 -7.24
N THR A 130 8.87 -15.79 -6.06
CA THR A 130 9.60 -16.27 -4.87
C THR A 130 8.98 -17.58 -4.38
N PRO A 131 9.77 -18.60 -4.02
CA PRO A 131 9.25 -19.85 -3.49
C PRO A 131 8.35 -19.64 -2.27
N PHE A 132 7.22 -20.35 -2.23
CA PHE A 132 6.23 -20.24 -1.16
C PHE A 132 6.83 -20.40 0.25
N GLU A 133 7.78 -21.33 0.41
CA GLU A 133 8.47 -21.59 1.68
C GLU A 133 9.29 -20.40 2.21
N GLU A 134 9.71 -19.49 1.33
CA GLU A 134 10.39 -18.25 1.71
C GLU A 134 9.38 -17.15 2.06
N LEU A 135 8.29 -17.06 1.28
CA LEU A 135 7.23 -16.07 1.50
C LEU A 135 6.48 -16.31 2.82
N LYS A 136 6.27 -17.58 3.20
CA LYS A 136 5.61 -17.96 4.47
C LYS A 136 6.34 -17.47 5.72
N LYS A 137 7.61 -17.06 5.60
CA LYS A 137 8.45 -16.54 6.70
C LYS A 137 8.42 -15.01 6.79
N THR A 138 7.64 -14.34 5.96
CA THR A 138 7.51 -12.87 5.94
C THR A 138 6.31 -12.41 6.77
N ASP A 139 6.13 -11.10 6.86
CA ASP A 139 5.01 -10.41 7.51
C ASP A 139 3.80 -10.18 6.58
N MET A 140 3.76 -10.87 5.43
CA MET A 140 2.63 -10.80 4.50
C MET A 140 1.31 -11.24 5.14
N THR A 141 0.20 -10.69 4.65
CA THR A 141 -1.13 -11.03 5.16
C THR A 141 -1.46 -12.52 5.03
N GLU A 142 -2.14 -13.08 6.03
CA GLU A 142 -2.61 -14.48 5.98
C GLU A 142 -3.48 -14.77 4.75
N LYS A 143 -4.26 -13.77 4.30
CA LYS A 143 -5.09 -13.88 3.10
C LYS A 143 -4.22 -14.08 1.87
N MET A 144 -3.12 -13.35 1.73
CA MET A 144 -2.18 -13.52 0.61
C MET A 144 -1.45 -14.86 0.68
N ILE A 145 -1.01 -15.30 1.87
CA ILE A 145 -0.37 -16.61 2.04
C ILE A 145 -1.29 -17.75 1.56
N LYS A 146 -2.58 -17.71 1.90
CA LYS A 146 -3.56 -18.70 1.45
C LYS A 146 -3.82 -18.69 -0.06
N ILE A 147 -3.61 -17.55 -0.73
CA ILE A 147 -3.73 -17.43 -2.19
C ILE A 147 -2.51 -18.06 -2.85
N LEU A 148 -1.31 -17.73 -2.35
CA LEU A 148 -0.04 -18.26 -2.86
C LEU A 148 0.13 -19.77 -2.60
N GLU A 149 -0.47 -20.32 -1.54
CA GLU A 149 -0.45 -21.77 -1.30
C GLU A 149 -1.20 -22.56 -2.39
N LYS A 150 -2.12 -21.91 -3.09
CA LYS A 150 -2.99 -22.52 -4.10
C LYS A 150 -2.55 -22.22 -5.55
N SER A 151 -1.54 -21.38 -5.74
CA SER A 151 -1.03 -20.97 -7.05
C SER A 151 -0.01 -21.97 -7.60
#